data_AF-A0A0G0LM41-F1
#
_entry.id   AF-A0A0G0LM41-F1
#
_cell.length_a   1.000
_cell.length_b   1.000
_cell.length_c   1.000
_cell.angle_alpha   90.00
_cell.angle_beta   90.00
_cell.angle_gamma   90.00
#
_symmetry.space_group_name_H-M   'P 1'
#
loop_
_entity.id
_entity.type
_entity.pdbx_description
1 polymer ?
#
loop_
_entity_poly.entity_id
_entity_poly.type
_entity_poly.pdbx_seq_one_letter_code
_entity_poly.pdbx_strand_id
1 'polypeptide(L)'
;MILITGAKGFIGSFLLFFLGKRGHDVKGIDEEILDIKKLRPHFKDAEFVVHLAAKLSPEQTEKRPHDFFQVNVAGTMNVVNLCIEYGCKLINTSSITTNTEYGISKVLSEEMVRLYVKHQGLRAVTIRPCIIYDENGGSRYPYISKHYPLGKLVEDIENIIIHDNFRKYKVYTVGGLGQKIYFEEIDLLKKKIKLKFHLIKEKAKKIIKDYKG
;
A
#
# COMPACT_ATOMS: atom_id res chain seq x y z
N MET A 1 -9.11 14.49 12.91
CA MET A 1 -9.68 13.85 11.70
C MET A 1 -8.85 12.68 11.19
N ILE A 2 -9.53 11.58 10.86
CA ILE A 2 -9.03 10.44 10.08
C ILE A 2 -9.48 10.62 8.62
N LEU A 3 -8.54 10.75 7.69
CA LEU A 3 -8.82 10.85 6.26
C LEU A 3 -8.71 9.47 5.60
N ILE A 4 -9.70 9.08 4.80
CA ILE A 4 -9.70 7.83 4.04
C ILE A 4 -9.74 8.15 2.55
N THR A 5 -8.73 7.73 1.79
CA THR A 5 -8.77 7.80 0.31
C THR A 5 -9.37 6.51 -0.27
N GLY A 6 -10.08 6.57 -1.38
CA GLY A 6 -10.74 5.38 -1.95
C GLY A 6 -11.95 4.97 -1.11
N ALA A 7 -12.62 5.96 -0.50
CA ALA A 7 -13.70 5.78 0.45
C ALA A 7 -14.98 5.17 -0.16
N LYS A 8 -15.18 5.25 -1.48
CA LYS A 8 -16.26 4.54 -2.19
C LYS A 8 -15.92 3.09 -2.52
N GLY A 9 -14.67 2.67 -2.34
CA GLY A 9 -14.23 1.29 -2.57
C GLY A 9 -14.82 0.30 -1.56
N PHE A 10 -14.61 -0.99 -1.82
CA PHE A 10 -15.12 -2.08 -0.98
C PHE A 10 -14.70 -1.96 0.49
N ILE A 11 -13.40 -1.81 0.76
CA ILE A 11 -12.88 -1.64 2.12
C ILE A 11 -13.18 -0.23 2.64
N GLY A 12 -13.03 0.78 1.78
CA GLY A 12 -13.13 2.19 2.17
C GLY A 12 -14.52 2.58 2.67
N SER A 13 -15.57 2.09 2.01
CA SER A 13 -16.95 2.43 2.38
C SER A 13 -17.33 1.81 3.73
N PHE A 14 -16.91 0.56 3.95
CA PHE A 14 -17.11 -0.12 5.22
C PHE A 14 -16.31 0.53 6.35
N LEU A 15 -15.03 0.87 6.12
CA LEU A 15 -14.19 1.54 7.12
C LEU A 15 -14.73 2.92 7.50
N LEU A 16 -15.17 3.72 6.51
CA LEU A 16 -15.76 5.04 6.74
C LEU A 16 -17.00 4.93 7.65
N PHE A 17 -17.91 4.01 7.33
CA PHE A 17 -19.10 3.76 8.13
C PHE A 17 -18.75 3.25 9.53
N PHE A 18 -17.85 2.27 9.62
CA PHE A 18 -17.41 1.65 10.87
C PHE A 18 -16.81 2.68 11.84
N LEU A 19 -15.85 3.49 11.39
CA LEU A 19 -15.21 4.50 12.23
C LEU A 19 -16.20 5.60 12.65
N GLY A 20 -17.07 6.05 11.73
CA GLY A 20 -18.09 7.06 12.04
C GLY A 20 -19.10 6.56 13.07
N LYS A 21 -19.53 5.29 12.99
CA LYS A 21 -20.41 4.67 13.98
C LYS A 21 -19.78 4.54 15.37
N ARG A 22 -18.45 4.46 15.43
CA ARG A 22 -17.68 4.41 16.68
C ARG A 22 -17.31 5.79 17.23
N GLY A 23 -17.81 6.86 16.62
CA GLY A 23 -17.66 8.23 17.10
C GLY A 23 -16.35 8.91 16.71
N HIS A 24 -15.58 8.32 15.78
CA HIS A 24 -14.37 8.96 15.27
C HIS A 24 -14.72 10.11 14.31
N ASP A 25 -13.97 11.20 14.39
CA ASP A 25 -13.97 12.25 13.37
C ASP A 25 -13.28 11.75 12.10
N VAL A 26 -14.07 11.37 11.09
CA VAL A 26 -13.62 10.69 9.88
C VAL A 26 -14.15 11.38 8.61
N LYS A 27 -13.29 11.47 7.59
CA LYS A 27 -13.62 12.02 6.27
C LYS A 27 -13.17 11.06 5.17
N GLY A 28 -14.09 10.69 4.28
CA GLY A 28 -13.78 9.91 3.08
C GLY A 28 -13.61 10.78 1.84
N ILE A 29 -12.67 10.44 0.96
CA ILE A 29 -12.47 11.07 -0.34
C ILE A 29 -12.24 10.04 -1.45
N ASP A 30 -12.62 10.41 -2.67
CA ASP A 30 -12.40 9.63 -3.90
C ASP A 30 -11.91 10.54 -5.04
N GLU A 31 -11.15 11.57 -4.68
CA GLU A 31 -10.45 12.41 -5.64
C GLU A 31 -9.44 11.60 -6.45
N GLU A 32 -9.11 12.08 -7.65
CA GLU A 32 -8.07 11.47 -8.46
C GLU A 32 -6.72 11.59 -7.76
N ILE A 33 -6.11 10.45 -7.43
CA ILE A 33 -4.91 10.41 -6.59
C ILE A 33 -3.67 11.07 -7.25
N LEU A 34 -3.74 11.29 -8.57
CA LEU A 34 -2.71 11.98 -9.34
C LEU A 34 -2.90 13.50 -9.32
N ASP A 35 -4.10 14.00 -8.98
CA ASP A 35 -4.40 15.43 -8.89
C ASP A 35 -4.08 15.96 -7.48
N ILE A 36 -2.80 16.24 -7.24
CA ILE A 36 -2.31 16.74 -5.95
C ILE A 36 -3.00 18.05 -5.51
N LYS A 37 -3.46 18.88 -6.46
CA LYS A 37 -4.13 20.15 -6.15
C LYS A 37 -5.48 19.90 -5.50
N LYS A 38 -6.24 18.91 -5.98
CA LYS A 38 -7.51 18.49 -5.39
C LYS A 38 -7.33 17.74 -4.08
N LEU A 39 -6.28 16.93 -3.95
CA LEU A 39 -5.99 16.19 -2.71
C LEU A 39 -5.64 17.12 -1.55
N ARG A 40 -4.77 18.10 -1.80
CA ARG A 40 -4.10 18.93 -0.79
C ARG A 40 -5.03 19.53 0.28
N PRO A 41 -6.20 20.13 -0.05
CA PRO A 41 -7.11 20.68 0.94
C PRO A 41 -7.61 19.66 1.99
N HIS A 42 -7.66 18.37 1.65
CA HIS A 42 -8.18 17.34 2.55
C HIS A 42 -7.20 16.94 3.65
N PHE A 43 -5.90 17.23 3.47
CA PHE A 43 -4.84 16.80 4.40
C PHE A 43 -4.62 17.80 5.55
N LYS A 44 -5.08 19.05 5.41
CA LYS A 44 -4.77 20.15 6.33
C LYS A 44 -5.05 19.83 7.81
N ASP A 45 -6.17 19.16 8.09
CA ASP A 45 -6.62 18.84 9.46
C ASP A 45 -6.54 17.34 9.76
N ALA A 46 -5.90 16.56 8.87
CA ALA A 46 -5.81 15.12 9.01
C ALA A 46 -4.68 14.74 9.99
N GLU A 47 -5.03 14.03 11.06
CA GLU A 47 -4.04 13.43 11.95
C GLU A 47 -3.56 12.08 11.38
N PHE A 48 -4.50 11.31 10.83
CA PHE A 48 -4.26 10.02 10.22
C PHE A 48 -4.77 10.01 8.79
N VAL A 49 -4.07 9.31 7.91
CA VAL A 49 -4.47 9.05 6.53
C VAL A 49 -4.46 7.55 6.30
N VAL A 50 -5.62 6.96 5.99
CA VAL A 50 -5.75 5.57 5.55
C VAL A 50 -5.85 5.54 4.03
N HIS A 51 -4.79 5.07 3.37
CA HIS A 51 -4.67 5.12 1.92
C HIS A 51 -5.15 3.81 1.28
N LEU A 52 -6.44 3.76 0.90
CA LEU A 52 -7.07 2.62 0.23
C LEU A 52 -7.26 2.81 -1.29
N ALA A 53 -7.00 4.02 -1.82
CA ALA A 53 -7.16 4.28 -3.25
C ALA A 53 -6.14 3.48 -4.07
N ALA A 54 -6.64 2.61 -4.95
CA ALA A 54 -5.82 1.81 -5.83
C ALA A 54 -6.63 1.41 -7.06
N LYS A 55 -5.95 1.24 -8.20
CA LYS A 55 -6.56 0.60 -9.36
C LYS A 55 -6.46 -0.93 -9.19
N LEU A 56 -7.60 -1.61 -9.19
CA LEU A 56 -7.71 -3.06 -9.02
C LEU A 56 -8.58 -3.62 -10.15
N SER A 57 -7.94 -4.18 -11.18
CA SER A 57 -8.62 -4.93 -12.23
C SER A 57 -7.58 -5.80 -12.93
N PRO A 58 -7.48 -7.11 -12.58
CA PRO A 58 -6.49 -8.01 -13.17
C PRO A 58 -6.53 -8.02 -14.71
N GLU A 59 -7.74 -8.08 -15.28
CA GLU A 59 -7.95 -8.11 -16.74
C GLU A 59 -7.48 -6.81 -17.43
N GLN A 60 -7.66 -5.65 -16.79
CA GLN A 60 -7.13 -4.39 -17.32
C GLN A 60 -5.66 -4.16 -16.98
N THR A 61 -5.12 -4.86 -15.97
CA THR A 61 -3.72 -4.72 -15.57
C THR A 61 -2.80 -5.23 -16.68
N GLU A 62 -3.12 -6.40 -17.25
CA GLU A 62 -2.33 -6.95 -18.36
C GLU A 62 -2.43 -6.07 -19.62
N LYS A 63 -3.60 -5.46 -19.86
CA LYS A 63 -3.85 -4.61 -21.04
C LYS A 63 -3.26 -3.20 -20.90
N ARG A 64 -3.15 -2.65 -19.69
CA ARG A 64 -2.75 -1.25 -19.42
C ARG A 64 -1.87 -1.11 -18.16
N PRO A 65 -0.74 -1.83 -18.05
CA PRO A 65 0.05 -1.90 -16.82
C PRO A 65 0.58 -0.52 -16.38
N HIS A 66 0.94 0.35 -17.32
CA HIS A 66 1.43 1.70 -17.04
C HIS A 66 0.48 2.50 -16.15
N ASP A 67 -0.83 2.46 -16.42
CA ASP A 67 -1.82 3.21 -15.64
C ASP A 67 -1.92 2.72 -14.19
N PHE A 68 -1.71 1.41 -13.97
CA PHE A 68 -1.70 0.84 -12.63
C PHE A 68 -0.47 1.29 -11.85
N PHE A 69 0.70 1.28 -12.48
CA PHE A 69 1.91 1.82 -11.85
C PHE A 69 1.78 3.31 -11.57
N GLN A 70 1.20 4.08 -12.49
CA GLN A 70 1.00 5.51 -12.29
C GLN A 70 0.08 5.76 -11.10
N VAL A 71 -1.12 5.18 -11.08
CA VAL A 71 -2.08 5.37 -9.99
C VAL A 71 -1.56 4.79 -8.67
N ASN A 72 -1.08 3.55 -8.66
CA ASN A 72 -0.71 2.89 -7.40
C ASN A 72 0.62 3.41 -6.86
N VAL A 73 1.64 3.64 -7.69
CA VAL A 73 2.97 4.08 -7.21
C VAL A 73 3.02 5.60 -7.11
N ALA A 74 2.80 6.32 -8.21
CA ALA A 74 2.89 7.79 -8.20
C ALA A 74 1.77 8.42 -7.35
N GLY A 75 0.56 7.85 -7.37
CA GLY A 75 -0.51 8.26 -6.46
C GLY A 75 -0.16 8.05 -4.98
N THR A 76 0.44 6.90 -4.63
CA THR A 76 0.93 6.69 -3.25
C THR A 76 1.99 7.72 -2.88
N MET A 77 2.90 8.08 -3.80
CA MET A 77 3.91 9.11 -3.55
C MET A 77 3.27 10.49 -3.28
N ASN A 78 2.20 10.85 -3.99
CA ASN A 78 1.48 12.10 -3.71
C ASN A 78 0.92 12.11 -2.29
N VAL A 79 0.31 11.00 -1.86
CA VAL A 79 -0.21 10.86 -0.49
C VAL A 79 0.92 10.92 0.54
N VAL A 80 2.03 10.23 0.29
CA VAL A 80 3.22 10.27 1.16
C VAL A 80 3.75 11.70 1.33
N ASN A 81 3.89 12.43 0.21
CA ASN A 81 4.37 13.82 0.24
C ASN A 81 3.43 14.72 1.02
N LEU A 82 2.11 14.59 0.83
CA LEU A 82 1.12 15.36 1.58
C LEU A 82 1.11 14.99 3.07
N CYS A 83 1.29 13.71 3.42
CA CYS A 83 1.43 13.30 4.82
C CYS A 83 2.67 13.94 5.48
N ILE A 84 3.79 14.05 4.77
CA ILE A 84 4.97 14.75 5.30
C ILE A 84 4.68 16.25 5.45
N GLU A 85 4.13 16.85 4.40
CA GLU A 85 3.85 18.29 4.36
C GLU A 85 2.95 18.75 5.51
N TYR A 86 1.88 17.99 5.79
CA TYR A 86 0.91 18.31 6.84
C TYR A 86 1.16 17.57 8.16
N GLY A 87 2.25 16.78 8.24
CA GLY A 87 2.61 16.03 9.44
C GLY A 87 1.65 14.88 9.79
N CYS A 88 0.85 14.37 8.84
CA CYS A 88 -0.08 13.27 9.05
C CYS A 88 0.64 11.93 9.28
N LYS A 89 0.00 11.01 10.00
CA LYS A 89 0.43 9.60 10.10
C LYS A 89 -0.23 8.77 9.00
N LEU A 90 0.54 8.00 8.23
CA LEU A 90 0.04 7.22 7.11
C LEU A 90 -0.16 5.74 7.48
N ILE A 91 -1.35 5.22 7.20
CA ILE A 91 -1.62 3.78 7.12
C ILE A 91 -1.74 3.45 5.63
N ASN A 92 -0.67 2.90 5.07
CA ASN A 92 -0.61 2.49 3.66
C ASN A 92 -1.18 1.07 3.48
N THR A 93 -1.83 0.79 2.35
CA THR A 93 -2.36 -0.54 2.04
C THR A 93 -1.65 -1.15 0.83
N SER A 94 -0.93 -2.25 1.09
CA SER A 94 -0.17 -3.07 0.14
C SER A 94 -0.97 -4.35 -0.20
N SER A 95 -0.30 -5.44 -0.55
CA SER A 95 -0.92 -6.76 -0.78
C SER A 95 0.09 -7.88 -0.50
N ILE A 96 -0.39 -9.07 -0.12
CA ILE A 96 0.45 -10.27 -0.08
C ILE A 96 0.77 -10.81 -1.48
N THR A 97 0.02 -10.41 -2.50
CA THR A 97 0.27 -10.82 -3.89
C THR A 97 1.43 -10.02 -4.45
N THR A 98 2.50 -10.70 -4.89
CA THR A 98 3.73 -10.04 -5.38
C THR A 98 4.10 -10.42 -6.82
N ASN A 99 3.49 -11.48 -7.37
CA ASN A 99 3.87 -12.06 -8.67
C ASN A 99 3.00 -11.58 -9.85
N THR A 100 2.29 -10.47 -9.70
CA THR A 100 1.50 -9.81 -10.76
C THR A 100 1.93 -8.35 -10.87
N GLU A 101 1.62 -7.68 -11.97
CA GLU A 101 1.93 -6.25 -12.15
C GLU A 101 1.28 -5.40 -11.05
N TYR A 102 0.05 -5.75 -10.65
CA TYR A 102 -0.60 -5.16 -9.48
C TYR A 102 0.25 -5.38 -8.21
N GLY A 103 0.67 -6.62 -7.96
CA GLY A 103 1.50 -6.97 -6.80
C GLY A 103 2.83 -6.22 -6.79
N ILE A 104 3.50 -6.15 -7.93
CA ILE A 104 4.75 -5.38 -8.10
C ILE A 104 4.49 -3.89 -7.82
N SER A 105 3.38 -3.32 -8.30
CA SER A 105 3.03 -1.92 -8.00
C SER A 105 2.88 -1.67 -6.49
N LYS A 106 2.31 -2.63 -5.74
CA LYS A 106 2.20 -2.55 -4.27
C LYS A 106 3.55 -2.71 -3.57
N VAL A 107 4.41 -3.62 -4.02
CA VAL A 107 5.79 -3.76 -3.52
C VAL A 107 6.58 -2.47 -3.72
N LEU A 108 6.50 -1.86 -4.89
CA LEU A 108 7.17 -0.59 -5.17
C LEU A 108 6.64 0.54 -4.28
N SER A 109 5.31 0.67 -4.17
CA SER A 109 4.67 1.68 -3.31
C SER A 109 5.10 1.52 -1.85
N GLU A 110 5.17 0.28 -1.36
CA GLU A 110 5.60 -0.02 0.00
C GLU A 110 7.09 0.32 0.24
N GLU A 111 7.96 -0.01 -0.72
CA GLU A 111 9.38 0.34 -0.63
C GLU A 111 9.57 1.86 -0.61
N MET A 112 8.76 2.62 -1.36
CA MET A 112 8.75 4.08 -1.30
C MET A 112 8.35 4.59 0.09
N VAL A 113 7.26 4.08 0.67
CA VAL A 113 6.86 4.41 2.04
C VAL A 113 8.00 4.14 3.02
N ARG A 114 8.62 2.96 2.95
CA ARG A 114 9.74 2.56 3.83
C ARG A 114 10.93 3.53 3.71
N LEU A 115 11.30 3.92 2.49
CA LEU A 115 12.40 4.86 2.26
C LEU A 115 12.10 6.24 2.85
N TYR A 116 10.86 6.70 2.72
CA TYR A 116 10.44 8.00 3.24
C TYR A 116 10.34 8.00 4.77
N VAL A 117 9.94 6.90 5.40
CA VAL A 117 10.05 6.78 6.87
C VAL A 117 11.50 6.85 7.31
N LYS A 118 12.41 6.18 6.58
CA LYS A 118 13.82 6.10 6.95
C LYS A 118 14.58 7.42 6.76
N HIS A 119 14.22 8.19 5.72
CA HIS A 119 15.06 9.29 5.24
C HIS A 119 14.36 10.66 5.20
N GLN A 120 13.03 10.71 5.24
CA GLN A 120 12.25 11.93 4.98
C GLN A 120 11.24 12.26 6.09
N GLY A 121 11.35 11.59 7.25
CA GLY A 121 10.53 11.90 8.44
C GLY A 121 9.07 11.47 8.34
N LEU A 122 8.68 10.66 7.35
CA LEU A 122 7.33 10.11 7.27
C LEU A 122 7.04 9.24 8.50
N ARG A 123 5.87 9.42 9.11
CA ARG A 123 5.34 8.52 10.13
C ARG A 123 4.33 7.60 9.48
N ALA A 124 4.68 6.32 9.30
CA ALA A 124 3.81 5.39 8.59
C ALA A 124 3.90 3.96 9.10
N VAL A 125 2.84 3.22 8.82
CA VAL A 125 2.80 1.75 8.82
C VAL A 125 2.16 1.27 7.52
N THR A 126 2.42 0.02 7.15
CA THR A 126 1.77 -0.62 5.98
C THR A 126 0.97 -1.83 6.43
N ILE A 127 -0.20 -2.05 5.84
CA ILE A 127 -0.99 -3.27 5.97
C ILE A 127 -0.93 -4.04 4.66
N ARG A 128 -0.64 -5.35 4.71
CA ARG A 128 -0.64 -6.29 3.59
C ARG A 128 -1.82 -7.25 3.73
N PRO A 129 -3.00 -6.90 3.21
CA PRO A 129 -4.13 -7.81 3.19
C PRO A 129 -3.93 -8.99 2.24
N CYS A 130 -4.41 -10.17 2.66
CA CYS A 130 -4.82 -11.24 1.76
C CYS A 130 -6.15 -10.89 1.08
N ILE A 131 -6.80 -11.87 0.46
CA ILE A 131 -8.12 -11.66 -0.12
C ILE A 131 -9.11 -11.34 1.01
N ILE A 132 -9.75 -10.18 0.93
CA ILE A 132 -10.76 -9.73 1.89
C ILE A 132 -12.13 -10.16 1.40
N TYR A 133 -12.97 -10.71 2.29
CA TYR A 133 -14.35 -11.07 1.98
C TYR A 133 -15.32 -10.41 2.94
N ASP A 134 -16.53 -10.13 2.43
CA ASP A 134 -17.64 -9.66 3.26
C ASP A 134 -18.34 -10.86 3.89
N GLU A 135 -18.38 -10.87 5.22
CA GLU A 135 -19.02 -11.90 6.04
C GLU A 135 -20.55 -11.88 5.88
N ASN A 136 -21.11 -10.72 5.54
CA ASN A 136 -22.56 -10.51 5.41
C ASN A 136 -23.06 -10.64 3.95
N GLY A 137 -22.15 -10.66 2.98
CA GLY A 137 -22.46 -10.51 1.55
C GLY A 137 -22.67 -11.81 0.77
N GLY A 138 -22.54 -12.98 1.40
CA GLY A 138 -22.59 -14.29 0.72
C GLY A 138 -21.40 -14.48 -0.23
N SER A 139 -20.46 -15.35 0.14
CA SER A 139 -19.25 -15.57 -0.65
C SER A 139 -19.56 -16.06 -2.08
N ARG A 140 -19.04 -15.37 -3.10
CA ARG A 140 -18.94 -15.91 -4.48
C ARG A 140 -17.78 -16.91 -4.66
N TYR A 141 -16.96 -17.15 -3.64
CA TYR A 141 -15.75 -17.98 -3.72
C TYR A 141 -15.65 -18.98 -2.55
N PRO A 142 -15.83 -20.29 -2.79
CA PRO A 142 -16.06 -21.30 -1.74
C PRO A 142 -14.83 -21.72 -0.90
N TYR A 143 -13.69 -21.03 -1.00
CA TYR A 143 -12.43 -21.44 -0.33
C TYR A 143 -12.10 -20.58 0.90
N ILE A 144 -12.79 -20.83 2.02
CA ILE A 144 -12.83 -19.98 3.22
C ILE A 144 -11.49 -19.89 4.01
N SER A 145 -10.55 -20.84 3.84
CA SER A 145 -9.36 -20.95 4.72
C SER A 145 -8.20 -19.98 4.43
N LYS A 146 -8.28 -19.13 3.40
CA LYS A 146 -7.22 -18.16 3.02
C LYS A 146 -7.69 -16.70 2.95
N HIS A 147 -8.94 -16.44 3.34
CA HIS A 147 -9.55 -15.13 3.22
C HIS A 147 -9.64 -14.45 4.59
N TYR A 148 -9.48 -13.12 4.61
CA TYR A 148 -9.55 -12.34 5.85
C TYR A 148 -10.89 -11.59 5.93
N PRO A 149 -11.60 -11.66 7.06
CA PRO A 149 -12.91 -11.04 7.15
C PRO A 149 -12.84 -9.52 7.13
N LEU A 150 -13.74 -8.86 6.40
CA LEU A 150 -13.78 -7.40 6.28
C LEU A 150 -14.00 -6.71 7.63
N GLY A 151 -14.90 -7.24 8.47
CA GLY A 151 -15.15 -6.69 9.80
C GLY A 151 -13.89 -6.69 10.64
N LYS A 152 -13.15 -7.81 10.63
CA LYS A 152 -11.87 -7.94 11.32
C LYS A 152 -10.81 -6.98 10.80
N LEU A 153 -10.73 -6.75 9.49
CA LEU A 153 -9.76 -5.82 8.90
C LEU A 153 -9.98 -4.38 9.40
N VAL A 154 -11.23 -3.92 9.45
CA VAL A 154 -11.51 -2.55 9.87
C VAL A 154 -11.30 -2.34 11.38
N GLU A 155 -11.54 -3.36 12.20
CA GLU A 155 -11.13 -3.38 13.61
C GLU A 155 -9.61 -3.26 13.76
N ASP A 156 -8.84 -4.02 12.97
CA ASP A 156 -7.39 -3.97 13.03
C ASP A 156 -6.84 -2.60 12.60
N ILE A 157 -7.44 -1.97 11.59
CA ILE A 157 -7.10 -0.59 11.19
C ILE A 157 -7.37 0.38 12.33
N GLU A 158 -8.53 0.30 12.99
CA GLU A 158 -8.86 1.13 14.15
C GLU A 158 -7.85 0.91 15.30
N ASN A 159 -7.52 -0.34 15.60
CA ASN A 159 -6.56 -0.67 16.65
C ASN A 159 -5.18 -0.06 16.38
N ILE A 160 -4.74 -0.04 15.12
CA ILE A 160 -3.50 0.64 14.71
C ILE A 160 -3.60 2.15 14.96
N ILE A 161 -4.72 2.78 14.60
CA ILE A 161 -4.95 4.21 14.81
C ILE A 161 -4.87 4.58 16.29
N ILE A 162 -5.49 3.77 17.16
CA ILE A 162 -5.57 4.05 18.60
C ILE A 162 -4.26 3.73 19.33
N HIS A 163 -3.60 2.62 18.99
CA HIS A 163 -2.53 2.06 19.82
C HIS A 163 -1.12 2.20 19.23
N ASP A 164 -0.96 2.42 17.93
CA ASP A 164 0.37 2.58 17.34
C ASP A 164 0.90 4.01 17.50
N ASN A 165 2.18 4.14 17.85
CA ASN A 165 2.84 5.43 18.04
C ASN A 165 3.56 5.95 16.78
N PHE A 166 3.60 5.17 15.70
CA PHE A 166 4.21 5.45 14.40
C PHE A 166 5.69 5.87 14.46
N ARG A 167 6.40 5.53 15.56
CA ARG A 167 7.84 5.85 15.72
C ARG A 167 8.75 4.90 14.95
N LYS A 168 8.29 3.69 14.67
CA LYS A 168 8.99 2.69 13.87
C LYS A 168 8.11 2.26 12.72
N TYR A 169 8.69 2.12 11.54
CA TYR A 169 7.98 1.55 10.40
C TYR A 169 7.63 0.08 10.68
N LYS A 170 6.34 -0.24 10.61
CA LYS A 170 5.81 -1.60 10.80
C LYS A 170 5.02 -2.01 9.57
N VAL A 171 5.07 -3.30 9.28
CA VAL A 171 4.28 -3.93 8.22
C VAL A 171 3.42 -5.02 8.84
N TYR A 172 2.10 -4.87 8.75
CA TYR A 172 1.10 -5.78 9.31
C TYR A 172 0.54 -6.64 8.18
N THR A 173 0.85 -7.94 8.18
CA THR A 173 0.25 -8.88 7.22
C THR A 173 -1.00 -9.49 7.83
N VAL A 174 -2.12 -9.45 7.12
CA VAL A 174 -3.38 -10.06 7.58
C VAL A 174 -3.79 -11.21 6.64
N GLY A 175 -4.06 -12.39 7.23
CA GLY A 175 -4.43 -13.61 6.51
C GLY A 175 -3.29 -14.62 6.35
N GLY A 176 -3.27 -15.63 7.23
CA GLY A 176 -2.35 -16.77 7.26
C GLY A 176 -2.38 -17.45 8.65
N LEU A 177 -2.29 -18.79 8.71
CA LEU A 177 -2.13 -19.54 9.97
C LEU A 177 -0.84 -19.08 10.67
N GLY A 178 -0.98 -18.16 11.62
CA GLY A 178 0.14 -17.59 12.36
C GLY A 178 0.51 -16.19 11.89
N GLN A 179 0.24 -15.22 12.77
CA GLN A 179 0.88 -13.91 12.74
C GLN A 179 2.39 -14.09 12.70
N LYS A 180 3.04 -13.91 11.53
CA LYS A 180 4.47 -13.64 11.45
C LYS A 180 4.75 -12.60 10.36
N ILE A 181 5.29 -11.48 10.85
CA ILE A 181 5.89 -10.39 10.08
C ILE A 181 7.15 -10.96 9.42
N TYR A 182 7.22 -10.98 8.09
CA TYR A 182 8.44 -11.34 7.37
C TYR A 182 9.07 -10.07 6.77
N PHE A 183 10.14 -9.59 7.42
CA PHE A 183 10.98 -8.49 6.95
C PHE A 183 12.10 -8.97 5.97
N GLU A 184 12.12 -10.25 5.57
CA GLU A 184 13.25 -10.87 4.86
C GLU A 184 13.18 -10.80 3.33
N GLU A 185 12.01 -10.56 2.72
CA GLU A 185 11.86 -10.60 1.25
C GLU A 185 12.51 -9.39 0.54
N ILE A 186 12.60 -8.22 1.19
CA ILE A 186 13.15 -7.02 0.56
C ILE A 186 14.68 -7.11 0.44
N ASP A 187 15.38 -7.69 1.41
CA ASP A 187 16.83 -7.89 1.31
C ASP A 187 17.19 -8.97 0.29
N LEU A 188 16.35 -9.99 0.14
CA LEU A 188 16.44 -10.97 -0.96
C LEU A 188 16.17 -10.31 -2.32
N LEU A 189 15.18 -9.43 -2.45
CA LEU A 189 14.90 -8.69 -3.68
C LEU A 189 16.05 -7.73 -4.02
N LYS A 190 16.57 -6.99 -3.03
CA LYS A 190 17.74 -6.11 -3.19
C LYS A 190 18.98 -6.91 -3.61
N LYS A 191 19.22 -8.07 -3.02
CA LYS A 191 20.28 -9.00 -3.44
C LYS A 191 20.07 -9.45 -4.89
N LYS A 192 18.87 -9.90 -5.25
CA LYS A 192 18.54 -10.35 -6.63
C LYS A 192 18.71 -9.23 -7.66
N ILE A 193 18.23 -8.02 -7.37
CA ILE A 193 18.37 -6.84 -8.24
C ILE A 193 19.84 -6.47 -8.40
N LYS A 194 20.60 -6.40 -7.30
CA LYS A 194 22.04 -6.10 -7.32
C LYS A 194 22.84 -7.13 -8.13
N LEU A 195 22.50 -8.42 -8.00
CA LEU A 195 23.12 -9.51 -8.77
C LEU A 195 22.83 -9.36 -10.28
N LYS A 196 21.58 -9.03 -10.64
CA LYS A 196 21.15 -8.83 -12.03
C LYS A 196 21.87 -7.64 -12.69
N PHE A 197 22.02 -6.53 -11.98
CA PHE A 197 22.80 -5.37 -12.46
C PHE A 197 24.29 -5.68 -12.64
N HIS A 198 24.88 -6.48 -11.74
CA HIS A 198 26.27 -6.90 -11.86
C HIS A 198 26.50 -7.76 -13.12
N LEU A 199 25.63 -8.75 -13.37
CA LEU A 199 25.68 -9.60 -14.58
C LEU A 199 25.54 -8.80 -15.87
N ILE A 200 24.67 -7.79 -15.90
CA ILE A 200 24.51 -6.89 -17.06
C ILE A 200 25.78 -6.10 -17.31
N LYS A 201 26.41 -5.54 -16.25
CA LYS A 201 27.69 -4.82 -16.38
C LYS A 201 28.81 -5.70 -16.92
N GLU A 202 28.93 -6.94 -16.45
CA GLU A 202 29.96 -7.87 -16.92
C GLU A 202 29.74 -8.28 -18.38
N LYS A 203 28.49 -8.55 -18.79
CA LYS A 203 28.17 -8.78 -20.22
C LYS A 203 28.51 -7.56 -21.08
N ALA A 204 28.19 -6.35 -20.64
CA ALA A 204 28.51 -5.13 -21.37
C ALA A 204 30.02 -4.93 -21.52
N LYS A 205 30.81 -5.16 -20.46
CA LYS A 205 32.28 -5.09 -20.53
C LYS A 205 32.86 -6.11 -21.51
N LYS A 206 32.33 -7.33 -21.54
CA LYS A 206 32.78 -8.38 -22.46
C LYS A 206 32.53 -7.96 -23.92
N ILE A 207 31.32 -7.48 -24.23
CA ILE A 207 30.98 -6.98 -25.57
C ILE A 207 31.90 -5.82 -25.98
N ILE A 208 32.18 -4.86 -25.08
CA ILE A 208 33.08 -3.74 -25.36
C ILE A 208 34.52 -4.22 -25.61
N LYS A 209 34.98 -5.26 -24.91
CA LYS A 209 36.30 -5.85 -25.12
C LYS A 209 36.39 -6.58 -26.46
N ASP A 210 35.36 -7.35 -26.82
CA ASP A 210 35.28 -8.08 -28.09
C ASP A 210 35.12 -7.13 -29.30
N TYR A 211 34.64 -5.91 -29.09
CA TYR A 211 34.52 -4.87 -30.13
C TYR A 211 35.79 -4.01 -30.29
N LYS A 212 36.73 -4.09 -29.34
CA LYS A 212 37.99 -3.31 -29.33
C LYS A 212 39.24 -4.14 -29.62
N GLY A 213 39.08 -5.45 -29.83
CA GLY A 213 40.12 -6.37 -30.32
C GLY A 213 39.79 -6.80 -31.74
#